data_AF-A0A7Y5BUG8-F1
#
_entry.id   AF-A0A7Y5BUG8-F1
#
_cell.length_a   1.000
_cell.length_b   1.000
_cell.length_c   1.000
_cell.angle_alpha   90.00
_cell.angle_beta   90.00
_cell.angle_gamma   90.00
#
_symmetry.space_group_name_H-M   'P 1'
#
loop_
_entity.id
_entity.type
_entity.pdbx_description
1 polymer ?
#
loop_
_entity_poly.entity_id
_entity_poly.type
_entity_poly.pdbx_seq_one_letter_code
_entity_poly.pdbx_strand_id
1 'polypeptide(L)'
;MADETLNETQPVQTGPSNSPLGETIPMRGGDNTTSSPSATPPPTRKRRFAWIGIVLLAWILLFGVVAFTGKWGYDTAIAERIAEQGTQAVVDLDTQYELGIQNFAAGEYELARQRFEYILSKDPNYAKAIEMLARTLAVIQATATPTPITPTPTPTLTPTPDLRAVEEIFTSARTAMEAEDWDLAISTLLGLRQKDAAYRAVDVDSMLYVAFRYRGVNKILSTGEIEGGLLDLSQAELFGPLDAEAQSYANFARLFGIGVSFWEVDWSQAAYYFGQVAPYLPNMHNGDNWYASQRYTEALQNYIDQLVAAEQYCEAQAQMEALVAYNADPLFEPTQVWIDNKCEGRDDDDEDEDDDEGDSAETPQPSDGSAPTETPSP
;
A
#
# COMPACT_ATOMS: atom_id res chain seq x y z
N MET A 1 -20.00 -39.72 -11.44
CA MET A 1 -21.22 -40.26 -12.08
C MET A 1 -22.36 -39.48 -11.45
N ALA A 2 -23.06 -38.62 -12.22
CA ALA A 2 -23.92 -37.51 -11.75
C ALA A 2 -23.17 -36.45 -10.91
N ASP A 3 -22.94 -35.19 -11.30
CA ASP A 3 -23.41 -34.30 -12.40
C ASP A 3 -24.65 -33.43 -12.09
N GLU A 4 -24.60 -32.17 -12.58
CA GLU A 4 -25.60 -31.08 -12.56
C GLU A 4 -26.11 -30.52 -11.19
N THR A 5 -26.44 -29.23 -11.01
CA THR A 5 -26.49 -28.05 -11.93
C THR A 5 -26.15 -26.75 -11.18
N LEU A 6 -25.58 -25.76 -11.89
CA LEU A 6 -25.55 -24.35 -11.49
C LEU A 6 -26.89 -23.67 -11.85
N ASN A 7 -27.31 -22.64 -11.10
CA ASN A 7 -28.43 -21.79 -11.51
C ASN A 7 -28.06 -20.30 -11.50
N GLU A 8 -28.19 -19.68 -12.66
CA GLU A 8 -27.81 -18.31 -12.98
C GLU A 8 -28.99 -17.36 -12.74
N THR A 9 -28.75 -16.11 -12.31
CA THR A 9 -29.82 -15.14 -12.04
C THR A 9 -29.61 -13.85 -12.83
N GLN A 10 -30.55 -13.52 -13.72
CA GLN A 10 -30.59 -12.26 -14.47
C GLN A 10 -31.86 -11.43 -14.16
N PRO A 11 -31.85 -10.10 -14.42
CA PRO A 11 -32.75 -9.16 -13.75
C PRO A 11 -34.05 -8.85 -14.51
N VAL A 12 -35.00 -8.25 -13.78
CA VAL A 12 -36.34 -7.85 -14.27
C VAL A 12 -36.32 -6.41 -14.81
N GLN A 13 -36.79 -6.22 -16.05
CA GLN A 13 -37.23 -4.91 -16.57
C GLN A 13 -38.73 -4.71 -16.30
N THR A 14 -39.14 -3.46 -16.03
CA THR A 14 -40.54 -3.03 -16.18
C THR A 14 -40.62 -1.72 -16.98
N GLY A 15 -41.56 -1.71 -17.93
CA GLY A 15 -41.76 -0.63 -18.91
C GLY A 15 -42.77 0.45 -18.50
N PRO A 16 -43.08 1.40 -19.42
CA PRO A 16 -43.54 2.74 -19.07
C PRO A 16 -45.06 2.96 -19.14
N SER A 17 -45.52 4.10 -18.60
CA SER A 17 -46.89 4.61 -18.74
C SER A 17 -46.90 6.00 -19.39
N ASN A 18 -47.55 6.12 -20.55
CA ASN A 18 -47.81 7.36 -21.29
C ASN A 18 -49.29 7.76 -21.14
N SER A 19 -49.61 9.07 -21.08
CA SER A 19 -50.90 9.69 -21.53
C SER A 19 -50.94 11.21 -21.18
N PRO A 20 -51.77 12.07 -21.85
CA PRO A 20 -51.50 12.56 -23.20
C PRO A 20 -51.75 14.10 -23.37
N LEU A 21 -51.74 14.57 -24.63
CA LEU A 21 -51.89 15.98 -25.05
C LEU A 21 -53.29 16.62 -24.79
N GLY A 22 -53.32 17.96 -24.81
CA GLY A 22 -54.50 18.80 -25.07
C GLY A 22 -54.19 19.93 -26.07
N GLU A 23 -55.17 20.36 -26.87
CA GLU A 23 -54.97 21.11 -28.14
C GLU A 23 -55.90 22.35 -28.25
N THR A 24 -55.70 23.17 -29.31
CA THR A 24 -56.63 24.18 -29.92
C THR A 24 -56.70 25.61 -29.29
N ILE A 25 -57.01 26.75 -29.97
CA ILE A 25 -57.06 27.23 -31.39
C ILE A 25 -57.13 28.81 -31.41
N PRO A 26 -56.88 29.53 -32.54
CA PRO A 26 -56.63 31.00 -32.56
C PRO A 26 -57.72 31.91 -33.21
N MET A 27 -57.59 33.25 -33.14
CA MET A 27 -58.22 34.31 -34.01
C MET A 27 -57.66 35.73 -33.68
N ARG A 28 -57.93 36.85 -34.40
CA ARG A 28 -57.84 37.23 -35.85
C ARG A 28 -58.25 38.74 -36.04
N GLY A 29 -57.61 39.47 -36.97
CA GLY A 29 -58.06 40.76 -37.58
C GLY A 29 -57.52 42.04 -36.91
N GLY A 30 -57.27 43.18 -37.58
CA GLY A 30 -57.36 43.61 -38.99
C GLY A 30 -57.19 45.16 -39.10
N ASP A 31 -57.05 45.86 -40.24
CA ASP A 31 -56.76 45.51 -41.65
C ASP A 31 -56.35 46.79 -42.47
N ASN A 32 -55.59 46.61 -43.57
CA ASN A 32 -55.42 47.44 -44.80
C ASN A 32 -55.27 49.00 -44.79
N THR A 33 -54.20 49.55 -45.41
CA THR A 33 -54.20 50.21 -46.77
C THR A 33 -53.03 51.21 -47.03
N THR A 34 -52.18 50.88 -48.02
CA THR A 34 -51.46 51.69 -49.05
C THR A 34 -51.18 53.21 -48.92
N SER A 35 -49.90 53.64 -49.02
CA SER A 35 -49.39 54.57 -50.09
C SER A 35 -47.87 54.92 -50.07
N SER A 36 -47.17 54.64 -51.18
CA SER A 36 -45.95 55.26 -51.77
C SER A 36 -44.61 55.49 -51.00
N PRO A 37 -43.45 55.53 -51.70
CA PRO A 37 -42.11 55.45 -51.08
C PRO A 37 -41.26 56.74 -51.17
N SER A 38 -40.22 56.87 -50.31
CA SER A 38 -38.93 57.48 -50.70
C SER A 38 -37.79 57.23 -49.69
N ALA A 39 -36.56 57.14 -50.22
CA ALA A 39 -35.22 57.28 -49.61
C ALA A 39 -34.70 56.25 -48.55
N THR A 40 -33.47 55.80 -48.80
CA THR A 40 -32.66 54.81 -48.04
C THR A 40 -31.62 55.50 -47.10
N PRO A 41 -30.70 54.82 -46.36
CA PRO A 41 -30.46 55.13 -44.93
C PRO A 41 -29.03 55.62 -44.62
N PRO A 42 -28.59 55.55 -43.34
CA PRO A 42 -27.55 54.53 -43.06
C PRO A 42 -27.80 53.69 -41.78
N PRO A 43 -27.25 52.45 -41.69
CA PRO A 43 -27.57 51.51 -40.60
C PRO A 43 -26.60 51.55 -39.41
N THR A 44 -27.13 51.64 -38.19
CA THR A 44 -26.36 51.43 -36.94
C THR A 44 -26.31 49.95 -36.54
N ARG A 45 -25.25 49.23 -36.94
CA ARG A 45 -24.92 47.91 -36.37
C ARG A 45 -23.80 48.02 -35.34
N LYS A 46 -24.08 47.67 -34.07
CA LYS A 46 -23.16 46.96 -33.13
C LYS A 46 -23.84 46.66 -31.78
N ARG A 47 -24.88 45.80 -31.80
CA ARG A 47 -25.51 45.23 -30.58
C ARG A 47 -25.46 43.69 -30.57
N ARG A 48 -24.38 43.14 -31.14
CA ARG A 48 -24.16 41.69 -31.34
C ARG A 48 -22.92 41.18 -30.60
N PHE A 49 -21.85 41.99 -30.58
CA PHE A 49 -20.60 41.69 -29.86
C PHE A 49 -20.76 41.65 -28.34
N ALA A 50 -21.64 42.48 -27.76
CA ALA A 50 -21.87 42.48 -26.31
C ALA A 50 -22.44 41.14 -25.78
N TRP A 51 -23.26 40.44 -26.58
CA TRP A 51 -23.85 39.16 -26.16
C TRP A 51 -22.86 38.00 -26.27
N ILE A 52 -22.04 38.00 -27.33
CA ILE A 52 -20.92 37.06 -27.48
C ILE A 52 -19.93 37.24 -26.33
N GLY A 53 -19.59 38.49 -25.97
CA GLY A 53 -18.73 38.80 -24.82
C GLY A 53 -19.27 38.24 -23.49
N ILE A 54 -20.58 38.38 -23.21
CA ILE A 54 -21.21 37.85 -22.00
C ILE A 54 -21.18 36.30 -21.98
N VAL A 55 -21.42 35.64 -23.12
CA VAL A 55 -21.37 34.18 -23.21
C VAL A 55 -19.93 33.67 -23.05
N LEU A 56 -18.94 34.34 -23.64
CA LEU A 56 -17.52 34.00 -23.45
C LEU A 56 -17.08 34.19 -21.99
N LEU A 57 -17.49 35.29 -21.34
CA LEU A 57 -17.19 35.54 -19.93
C LEU A 57 -17.84 34.49 -19.02
N ALA A 58 -19.07 34.06 -19.33
CA ALA A 58 -19.75 32.98 -18.60
C ALA A 58 -19.05 31.63 -18.77
N TRP A 59 -18.57 31.29 -19.97
CA TRP A 59 -17.78 30.07 -20.20
C TRP A 59 -16.40 30.12 -19.52
N ILE A 60 -15.72 31.27 -19.53
CA ILE A 60 -14.45 31.48 -18.82
C ILE A 60 -14.66 31.39 -17.31
N LEU A 61 -15.78 31.88 -16.76
CA LEU A 61 -16.13 31.69 -15.35
C LEU A 61 -16.44 30.22 -15.03
N LEU A 62 -17.15 29.51 -15.91
CA LEU A 62 -17.50 28.10 -15.73
C LEU A 62 -16.25 27.21 -15.69
N PHE A 63 -15.36 27.34 -16.69
CA PHE A 63 -14.11 26.58 -16.74
C PHE A 63 -13.07 27.08 -15.72
N GLY A 64 -13.04 28.39 -15.45
CA GLY A 64 -12.14 28.98 -14.44
C GLY A 64 -12.41 28.44 -13.03
N VAL A 65 -13.67 28.21 -12.66
CA VAL A 65 -14.00 27.57 -11.37
C VAL A 65 -13.49 26.13 -11.33
N VAL A 66 -13.68 25.35 -12.40
CA VAL A 66 -13.20 23.95 -12.45
C VAL A 66 -11.66 23.88 -12.38
N ALA A 67 -10.96 24.72 -13.14
CA ALA A 67 -9.50 24.80 -13.14
C ALA A 67 -8.93 25.25 -11.78
N PHE A 68 -9.60 26.19 -11.09
CA PHE A 68 -9.15 26.67 -9.78
C PHE A 68 -9.43 25.66 -8.65
N THR A 69 -10.45 24.81 -8.78
CA THR A 69 -10.70 23.72 -7.81
C THR A 69 -9.79 22.50 -8.00
N GLY A 70 -9.26 22.27 -9.21
CA GLY A 70 -8.44 21.09 -9.50
C GLY A 70 -7.02 21.14 -8.93
N LYS A 71 -6.36 22.30 -8.98
CA LYS A 71 -4.90 22.42 -8.71
C LYS A 71 -4.52 22.89 -7.29
N TRP A 72 -5.49 23.08 -6.39
CA TRP A 72 -5.22 23.52 -5.00
C TRP A 72 -5.75 22.57 -3.90
N GLY A 73 -6.37 21.45 -4.29
CA GLY A 73 -6.80 20.41 -3.34
C GLY A 73 -5.93 19.14 -3.34
N TYR A 74 -5.11 18.94 -4.38
CA TYR A 74 -4.32 17.72 -4.56
C TYR A 74 -3.02 17.79 -3.74
N ASP A 75 -2.24 18.85 -3.95
CA ASP A 75 -0.89 18.98 -3.39
C ASP A 75 -0.90 19.08 -1.85
N THR A 76 -1.89 19.74 -1.25
CA THR A 76 -2.01 19.87 0.21
C THR A 76 -2.44 18.57 0.91
N ALA A 77 -3.17 17.69 0.23
CA ALA A 77 -3.56 16.39 0.79
C ALA A 77 -2.43 15.34 0.71
N ILE A 78 -1.47 15.55 -0.19
CA ILE A 78 -0.31 14.67 -0.40
C ILE A 78 0.89 15.17 0.42
N ALA A 79 1.15 16.48 0.47
CA ALA A 79 2.25 17.05 1.26
C ALA A 79 2.12 16.77 2.77
N GLU A 80 0.91 16.74 3.33
CA GLU A 80 0.72 16.40 4.74
C GLU A 80 0.99 14.90 5.01
N ARG A 81 0.76 14.02 4.03
CA ARG A 81 1.22 12.62 4.10
C ARG A 81 2.74 12.50 3.92
N ILE A 82 3.36 13.29 3.03
CA ILE A 82 4.82 13.28 2.82
C ILE A 82 5.57 13.84 4.05
N ALA A 83 5.01 14.82 4.76
CA ALA A 83 5.57 15.31 6.02
C ALA A 83 5.47 14.27 7.17
N GLU A 84 4.50 13.35 7.12
CA GLU A 84 4.41 12.18 8.01
C GLU A 84 5.26 10.98 7.54
N GLN A 85 5.69 10.93 6.28
CA GLN A 85 6.48 9.84 5.68
C GLN A 85 7.95 9.75 6.17
N GLY A 86 8.30 10.48 7.22
CA GLY A 86 9.51 10.24 8.03
C GLY A 86 9.42 8.99 8.93
N THR A 87 9.00 7.86 8.36
CA THR A 87 9.06 6.51 8.98
C THR A 87 8.41 6.37 10.36
N GLN A 88 7.30 7.07 10.63
CA GLN A 88 6.38 6.60 11.66
C GLN A 88 5.58 5.44 11.10
N ALA A 89 6.06 4.22 11.37
CA ALA A 89 5.26 3.02 11.23
C ALA A 89 3.95 3.25 12.00
N VAL A 90 2.84 3.41 11.27
CA VAL A 90 1.50 3.48 11.86
C VAL A 90 1.24 2.11 12.46
N VAL A 91 1.57 1.98 13.73
CA VAL A 91 1.20 0.84 14.56
C VAL A 91 -0.32 0.87 14.60
N ASP A 92 -0.95 -0.16 14.06
CA ASP A 92 -2.40 -0.29 14.14
C ASP A 92 -2.80 -0.62 15.59
N LEU A 93 -3.01 0.43 16.37
CA LEU A 93 -3.44 0.37 17.76
C LEU A 93 -4.83 -0.24 17.89
N ASP A 94 -5.67 -0.11 16.85
CA ASP A 94 -6.99 -0.74 16.80
C ASP A 94 -6.85 -2.27 16.62
N THR A 95 -5.97 -2.74 15.72
CA THR A 95 -5.63 -4.19 15.62
C THR A 95 -5.08 -4.73 16.94
N GLN A 96 -4.13 -4.05 17.60
CA GLN A 96 -3.63 -4.52 18.90
C GLN A 96 -4.71 -4.48 20.00
N TYR A 97 -5.67 -3.55 19.91
CA TYR A 97 -6.81 -3.47 20.83
C TYR A 97 -7.78 -4.63 20.63
N GLU A 98 -8.11 -4.97 19.38
CA GLU A 98 -8.96 -6.12 19.03
C GLU A 98 -8.30 -7.45 19.44
N LEU A 99 -7.01 -7.62 19.19
CA LEU A 99 -6.24 -8.75 19.72
C LEU A 99 -6.27 -8.75 21.26
N GLY A 100 -6.12 -7.60 21.92
CA GLY A 100 -6.25 -7.47 23.37
C GLY A 100 -7.61 -7.96 23.89
N ILE A 101 -8.71 -7.61 23.22
CA ILE A 101 -10.06 -8.13 23.54
C ILE A 101 -10.15 -9.64 23.36
N GLN A 102 -9.60 -10.18 22.27
CA GLN A 102 -9.61 -11.63 22.00
C GLN A 102 -8.86 -12.40 23.10
N ASN A 103 -7.67 -11.93 23.49
CA ASN A 103 -6.89 -12.53 24.58
C ASN A 103 -7.64 -12.43 25.92
N PHE A 104 -8.28 -11.29 26.21
CA PHE A 104 -9.13 -11.14 27.41
C PHE A 104 -10.31 -12.13 27.41
N ALA A 105 -10.95 -12.34 26.25
CA ALA A 105 -12.06 -13.28 26.10
C ALA A 105 -11.62 -14.76 26.17
N ALA A 106 -10.40 -15.07 25.73
CA ALA A 106 -9.77 -16.39 25.85
C ALA A 106 -9.29 -16.71 27.28
N GLY A 107 -9.23 -15.71 28.17
CA GLY A 107 -8.72 -15.85 29.54
C GLY A 107 -7.20 -15.64 29.66
N GLU A 108 -6.55 -15.20 28.59
CA GLU A 108 -5.12 -14.91 28.50
C GLU A 108 -4.82 -13.50 29.05
N TYR A 109 -5.21 -13.26 30.31
CA TYR A 109 -5.27 -11.92 30.89
C TYR A 109 -3.91 -11.21 30.94
N GLU A 110 -2.80 -11.93 31.11
CA GLU A 110 -1.46 -11.33 31.10
C GLU A 110 -1.03 -10.86 29.69
N LEU A 111 -1.41 -11.59 28.63
CA LEU A 111 -1.15 -11.17 27.25
C LEU A 111 -2.06 -10.00 26.86
N ALA A 112 -3.33 -10.04 27.26
CA ALA A 112 -4.25 -8.93 27.12
C ALA A 112 -3.73 -7.66 27.81
N ARG A 113 -3.24 -7.78 29.06
CA ARG A 113 -2.61 -6.69 29.82
C ARG A 113 -1.44 -6.09 29.05
N GLN A 114 -0.51 -6.92 28.57
CA GLN A 114 0.66 -6.46 27.81
C GLN A 114 0.28 -5.69 26.53
N ARG A 115 -0.76 -6.12 25.79
CA ARG A 115 -1.23 -5.38 24.61
C ARG A 115 -1.86 -4.04 24.96
N PHE A 116 -2.69 -3.99 26.00
CA PHE A 116 -3.28 -2.71 26.43
C PHE A 116 -2.21 -1.75 26.98
N GLU A 117 -1.21 -2.25 27.72
CA GLU A 117 -0.03 -1.47 28.13
C GLU A 117 0.79 -0.98 26.92
N TYR A 118 0.99 -1.82 25.91
CA TYR A 118 1.66 -1.45 24.66
C TYR A 118 0.91 -0.32 23.93
N ILE A 119 -0.42 -0.41 23.79
CA ILE A 119 -1.23 0.65 23.18
C ILE A 119 -1.06 1.97 23.95
N LEU A 120 -1.16 1.93 25.28
CA LEU A 120 -1.00 3.13 26.12
C LEU A 120 0.43 3.68 26.16
N SER A 121 1.44 2.89 25.77
CA SER A 121 2.80 3.38 25.54
C SER A 121 2.95 4.19 24.24
N LYS A 122 2.01 4.04 23.30
CA LYS A 122 1.97 4.74 22.01
C LYS A 122 0.98 5.91 22.04
N ASP A 123 -0.25 5.67 22.52
CA ASP A 123 -1.26 6.69 22.80
C ASP A 123 -1.76 6.57 24.26
N PRO A 124 -1.20 7.37 25.19
CA PRO A 124 -1.65 7.42 26.58
C PRO A 124 -3.12 7.85 26.77
N ASN A 125 -3.77 8.43 25.74
CA ASN A 125 -5.15 8.89 25.78
C ASN A 125 -6.15 7.90 25.15
N TYR A 126 -5.70 6.71 24.71
CA TYR A 126 -6.55 5.71 24.05
C TYR A 126 -7.58 5.12 25.03
N ALA A 127 -8.71 5.81 25.19
CA ALA A 127 -9.67 5.61 26.30
C ALA A 127 -10.19 4.17 26.42
N LYS A 128 -10.41 3.48 25.28
CA LYS A 128 -10.88 2.08 25.26
C LYS A 128 -9.86 1.13 25.90
N ALA A 129 -8.56 1.35 25.69
CA ALA A 129 -7.49 0.52 26.26
C ALA A 129 -7.29 0.84 27.75
N ILE A 130 -7.51 2.09 28.20
CA ILE A 130 -7.55 2.43 29.63
C ILE A 130 -8.65 1.62 30.34
N GLU A 131 -9.86 1.60 29.77
CA GLU A 131 -10.99 0.83 30.32
C GLU A 131 -10.69 -0.68 30.34
N MET A 132 -10.22 -1.24 29.22
CA MET A 132 -9.92 -2.66 29.13
C MET A 132 -8.72 -3.08 29.98
N LEU A 133 -7.69 -2.25 30.13
CA LEU A 133 -6.58 -2.51 31.05
C LEU A 133 -7.06 -2.53 32.50
N ALA A 134 -7.87 -1.55 32.92
CA ALA A 134 -8.44 -1.51 34.26
C ALA A 134 -9.31 -2.76 34.55
N ARG A 135 -10.11 -3.19 33.57
CA ARG A 135 -10.89 -4.43 33.66
C ARG A 135 -10.00 -5.67 33.75
N THR A 136 -8.94 -5.74 32.95
CA THR A 136 -7.99 -6.85 32.92
C THR A 136 -7.24 -6.98 34.26
N LEU A 137 -6.73 -5.87 34.78
CA LEU A 137 -6.09 -5.82 36.11
C LEU A 137 -7.05 -6.21 37.23
N ALA A 138 -8.32 -5.81 37.17
CA ALA A 138 -9.33 -6.22 38.14
C ALA A 138 -9.59 -7.74 38.11
N VAL A 139 -9.61 -8.36 36.93
CA VAL A 139 -9.73 -9.83 36.82
C VAL A 139 -8.49 -10.52 37.37
N ILE A 140 -7.28 -10.10 36.97
CA ILE A 140 -6.00 -10.64 37.46
C ILE A 140 -5.97 -10.61 39.01
N GLN A 141 -6.29 -9.44 39.60
CA GLN A 141 -6.32 -9.27 41.06
C GLN A 141 -7.40 -10.10 41.75
N ALA A 142 -8.58 -10.26 41.13
CA ALA A 142 -9.63 -11.14 41.66
C ALA A 142 -9.24 -12.63 41.59
N THR A 143 -8.57 -13.05 40.52
CA THR A 143 -8.04 -14.43 40.38
C THR A 143 -6.85 -14.70 41.29
N ALA A 144 -6.13 -13.67 41.74
CA ALA A 144 -5.06 -13.78 42.74
C ALA A 144 -5.57 -14.05 44.18
N THR A 145 -6.86 -14.41 44.35
CA THR A 145 -7.41 -14.85 45.63
C THR A 145 -6.58 -16.02 46.20
N PRO A 146 -6.07 -15.93 47.44
CA PRO A 146 -5.29 -17.01 48.03
C PRO A 146 -6.11 -18.31 48.08
N THR A 147 -5.48 -19.41 47.70
CA THR A 147 -6.11 -20.74 47.59
C THR A 147 -7.02 -21.01 48.78
N PRO A 148 -8.35 -21.16 48.59
CA PRO A 148 -9.22 -21.51 49.70
C PRO A 148 -8.77 -22.86 50.25
N ILE A 149 -8.59 -22.93 51.58
CA ILE A 149 -8.29 -24.16 52.33
C ILE A 149 -9.45 -25.16 52.17
N THR A 150 -9.42 -25.83 51.03
CA THR A 150 -10.27 -26.95 50.67
C THR A 150 -9.83 -28.14 51.54
N PRO A 151 -10.75 -28.91 52.15
CA PRO A 151 -10.37 -30.08 52.93
C PRO A 151 -9.54 -31.02 52.06
N THR A 152 -8.31 -31.29 52.49
CA THR A 152 -7.32 -32.07 51.75
C THR A 152 -7.93 -33.38 51.26
N PRO A 153 -8.09 -33.61 49.94
CA PRO A 153 -8.44 -34.93 49.45
C PRO A 153 -7.31 -35.88 49.87
N THR A 154 -7.66 -37.02 50.47
CA THR A 154 -6.70 -38.06 50.84
C THR A 154 -5.78 -38.33 49.65
N PRO A 155 -4.45 -38.22 49.79
CA PRO A 155 -3.55 -38.26 48.64
C PRO A 155 -3.59 -39.65 48.00
N THR A 156 -4.30 -39.77 46.88
CA THR A 156 -4.09 -40.85 45.93
C THR A 156 -2.68 -40.70 45.41
N LEU A 157 -1.84 -41.72 45.61
CA LEU A 157 -0.45 -41.73 45.17
C LEU A 157 -0.38 -41.81 43.64
N THR A 158 -0.55 -40.68 42.97
CA THR A 158 -0.19 -40.51 41.58
C THR A 158 1.34 -40.54 41.48
N PRO A 159 1.94 -41.34 40.58
CA PRO A 159 3.39 -41.37 40.44
C PRO A 159 3.92 -39.98 40.07
N THR A 160 5.01 -39.55 40.72
CA THR A 160 5.70 -38.30 40.38
C THR A 160 6.08 -38.31 38.90
N PRO A 161 5.65 -37.33 38.07
CA PRO A 161 6.00 -37.28 36.66
C PRO A 161 7.52 -37.26 36.43
N ASP A 162 8.00 -38.08 35.50
CA ASP A 162 9.41 -38.08 35.10
C ASP A 162 9.69 -36.98 34.08
N LEU A 163 10.10 -35.81 34.57
CA LEU A 163 10.34 -34.62 33.75
C LEU A 163 11.69 -34.64 33.01
N ARG A 164 12.53 -35.66 33.17
CA ARG A 164 13.89 -35.66 32.59
C ARG A 164 13.88 -35.54 31.06
N ALA A 165 12.94 -36.23 30.41
CA ALA A 165 12.82 -36.20 28.95
C ALA A 165 12.34 -34.85 28.39
N VAL A 166 11.58 -34.05 29.17
CA VAL A 166 11.14 -32.71 28.74
C VAL A 166 12.16 -31.62 29.09
N GLU A 167 12.91 -31.77 30.19
CA GLU A 167 14.04 -30.90 30.52
C GLU A 167 15.22 -31.05 29.53
N GLU A 168 15.46 -32.26 29.00
CA GLU A 168 16.44 -32.49 27.93
C GLU A 168 16.05 -31.76 26.63
N ILE A 169 14.78 -31.82 26.23
CA ILE A 169 14.25 -31.12 25.05
C ILE A 169 14.34 -29.60 25.24
N PHE A 170 13.97 -29.08 26.42
CA PHE A 170 14.08 -27.65 26.74
C PHE A 170 15.53 -27.17 26.74
N THR A 171 16.46 -27.98 27.25
CA THR A 171 17.90 -27.70 27.19
C THR A 171 18.38 -27.65 25.74
N SER A 172 17.96 -28.60 24.90
CA SER A 172 18.27 -28.60 23.47
C SER A 172 17.72 -27.36 22.74
N ALA A 173 16.50 -26.94 23.07
CA ALA A 173 15.91 -25.71 22.53
C ALA A 173 16.74 -24.47 22.93
N ARG A 174 17.19 -24.39 24.19
CA ARG A 174 18.05 -23.28 24.62
C ARG A 174 19.38 -23.26 23.87
N THR A 175 20.02 -24.41 23.64
CA THR A 175 21.24 -24.48 22.82
C THR A 175 20.99 -24.08 21.35
N ALA A 176 19.83 -24.40 20.78
CA ALA A 176 19.46 -23.90 19.46
C ALA A 176 19.29 -22.37 19.43
N MET A 177 18.65 -21.78 20.46
CA MET A 177 18.55 -20.32 20.63
C MET A 177 19.91 -19.65 20.79
N GLU A 178 20.82 -20.25 21.59
CA GLU A 178 22.20 -19.77 21.78
C GLU A 178 23.04 -19.85 20.50
N ALA A 179 22.69 -20.74 19.56
CA ALA A 179 23.31 -20.89 18.26
C ALA A 179 22.63 -20.09 17.13
N GLU A 180 21.57 -19.33 17.45
CA GLU A 180 20.70 -18.62 16.49
C GLU A 180 20.04 -19.55 15.44
N ASP A 181 19.94 -20.85 15.73
CA ASP A 181 19.23 -21.84 14.91
C ASP A 181 17.73 -21.79 15.22
N TRP A 182 17.08 -20.78 14.66
CA TRP A 182 15.66 -20.49 14.92
C TRP A 182 14.74 -21.62 14.44
N ASP A 183 15.09 -22.33 13.36
CA ASP A 183 14.32 -23.46 12.85
C ASP A 183 14.36 -24.66 13.79
N LEU A 184 15.54 -25.02 14.31
CA LEU A 184 15.68 -26.05 15.33
C LEU A 184 15.02 -25.63 16.64
N ALA A 185 15.16 -24.36 17.04
CA ALA A 185 14.55 -23.85 18.26
C ALA A 185 13.01 -23.95 18.21
N ILE A 186 12.38 -23.42 17.16
CA ILE A 186 10.91 -23.44 16.98
C ILE A 186 10.39 -24.89 16.93
N SER A 187 10.99 -25.74 16.10
CA SER A 187 10.55 -27.14 15.98
C SER A 187 10.71 -27.92 17.28
N THR A 188 11.79 -27.68 18.05
CA THR A 188 12.02 -28.29 19.36
C THR A 188 11.02 -27.79 20.41
N LEU A 189 10.73 -26.48 20.46
CA LEU A 189 9.79 -25.87 21.42
C LEU A 189 8.33 -26.27 21.14
N LEU A 190 7.92 -26.34 19.87
CA LEU A 190 6.60 -26.86 19.49
C LEU A 190 6.47 -28.35 19.82
N GLY A 191 7.53 -29.14 19.58
CA GLY A 191 7.61 -30.55 19.99
C GLY A 191 7.58 -30.75 21.51
N LEU A 192 8.10 -29.78 22.28
CA LEU A 192 7.99 -29.74 23.74
C LEU A 192 6.53 -29.52 24.17
N ARG A 193 5.86 -28.49 23.65
CA ARG A 193 4.44 -28.22 23.96
C ARG A 193 3.51 -29.37 23.56
N GLN A 194 3.83 -30.09 22.49
CA GLN A 194 3.09 -31.30 22.09
C GLN A 194 3.20 -32.45 23.10
N LYS A 195 4.35 -32.58 23.79
CA LYS A 195 4.59 -33.61 24.81
C LYS A 195 4.06 -33.21 26.18
N ASP A 196 4.29 -31.97 26.58
CA ASP A 196 3.77 -31.37 27.81
C ASP A 196 3.58 -29.87 27.61
N ALA A 197 2.32 -29.44 27.48
CA ALA A 197 1.97 -28.04 27.28
C ALA A 197 2.05 -27.18 28.55
N ALA A 198 2.15 -27.79 29.74
CA ALA A 198 2.25 -27.09 31.02
C ALA A 198 3.71 -26.93 31.48
N TYR A 199 4.62 -27.78 30.99
CA TYR A 199 6.04 -27.71 31.30
C TYR A 199 6.65 -26.37 30.86
N ARG A 200 7.02 -25.53 31.84
CA ARG A 200 7.65 -24.21 31.65
C ARG A 200 6.97 -23.31 30.61
N ALA A 201 5.63 -23.36 30.53
CA ALA A 201 4.87 -22.70 29.46
C ALA A 201 5.31 -21.25 29.18
N VAL A 202 5.50 -20.43 30.23
CA VAL A 202 5.94 -19.02 30.10
C VAL A 202 7.35 -18.90 29.50
N ASP A 203 8.30 -19.74 29.90
CA ASP A 203 9.66 -19.74 29.32
C ASP A 203 9.60 -20.16 27.84
N VAL A 204 8.82 -21.21 27.54
CA VAL A 204 8.67 -21.79 26.19
C VAL A 204 8.01 -20.80 25.23
N ASP A 205 6.92 -20.14 25.65
CA ASP A 205 6.22 -19.14 24.87
C ASP A 205 7.08 -17.87 24.66
N SER A 206 7.88 -17.48 25.66
CA SER A 206 8.87 -16.40 25.51
C SER A 206 9.98 -16.77 24.50
N MET A 207 10.45 -18.01 24.51
CA MET A 207 11.44 -18.49 23.54
C MET A 207 10.83 -18.60 22.12
N LEU A 208 9.57 -19.01 22.00
CA LEU A 208 8.85 -19.03 20.72
C LEU A 208 8.67 -17.62 20.14
N TYR A 209 8.27 -16.62 20.96
CA TYR A 209 8.24 -15.21 20.55
C TYR A 209 9.57 -14.80 19.90
N VAL A 210 10.68 -14.99 20.62
CA VAL A 210 12.01 -14.58 20.16
C VAL A 210 12.39 -15.31 18.87
N ALA A 211 12.24 -16.65 18.82
CA ALA A 211 12.65 -17.43 17.66
C ALA A 211 11.84 -17.08 16.40
N PHE A 212 10.50 -16.97 16.51
CA PHE A 212 9.64 -16.54 15.40
C PHE A 212 9.96 -15.11 14.95
N ARG A 213 10.19 -14.19 15.90
CA ARG A 213 10.58 -12.80 15.61
C ARG A 213 11.87 -12.73 14.80
N TYR A 214 12.93 -13.40 15.25
CA TYR A 214 14.23 -13.34 14.56
C TYR A 214 14.22 -14.12 13.24
N ARG A 215 13.59 -15.30 13.15
CA ARG A 215 13.44 -16.02 11.88
C ARG A 215 12.63 -15.22 10.87
N GLY A 216 11.56 -14.56 11.32
CA GLY A 216 10.70 -13.75 10.46
C GLY A 216 11.43 -12.58 9.82
N VAL A 217 12.19 -11.82 10.62
CA VAL A 217 13.04 -10.73 10.12
C VAL A 217 14.15 -11.26 9.19
N ASN A 218 14.80 -12.37 9.54
CA ASN A 218 15.84 -12.96 8.70
C ASN A 218 15.31 -13.41 7.32
N LYS A 219 14.13 -14.03 7.27
CA LYS A 219 13.47 -14.38 6.00
C LYS A 219 13.16 -13.17 5.14
N ILE A 220 12.62 -12.11 5.74
CA ILE A 220 12.29 -10.86 5.04
C ILE A 220 13.53 -10.18 4.46
N LEU A 221 14.65 -10.15 5.20
CA LEU A 221 15.82 -9.33 4.86
C LEU A 221 16.99 -10.08 4.19
N SER A 222 17.07 -11.41 4.36
CA SER A 222 18.26 -12.19 3.98
C SER A 222 17.97 -13.33 3.02
N THR A 223 16.80 -13.98 3.08
CA THR A 223 16.44 -15.06 2.12
C THR A 223 15.47 -14.59 1.04
N GLY A 224 14.74 -13.50 1.28
CA GLY A 224 13.68 -13.00 0.40
C GLY A 224 12.37 -13.79 0.51
N GLU A 225 12.22 -14.65 1.52
CA GLU A 225 10.97 -15.36 1.82
C GLU A 225 9.97 -14.43 2.53
N ILE A 226 9.54 -13.36 1.86
CA ILE A 226 8.71 -12.30 2.43
C ILE A 226 7.43 -12.87 3.08
N GLU A 227 6.70 -13.75 2.40
CA GLU A 227 5.48 -14.37 2.94
C GLU A 227 5.78 -15.27 4.15
N GLY A 228 6.84 -16.08 4.08
CA GLY A 228 7.26 -16.96 5.17
C GLY A 228 7.72 -16.18 6.40
N GLY A 229 8.37 -15.03 6.19
CA GLY A 229 8.79 -14.13 7.25
C GLY A 229 7.64 -13.34 7.87
N LEU A 230 6.69 -12.84 7.06
CA LEU A 230 5.45 -12.23 7.56
C LEU A 230 4.60 -13.23 8.36
N LEU A 231 4.54 -14.50 7.92
CA LEU A 231 3.90 -15.58 8.67
C LEU A 231 4.59 -15.78 10.02
N ASP A 232 5.92 -15.89 10.05
CA ASP A 232 6.67 -16.05 11.29
C ASP A 232 6.46 -14.86 12.26
N LEU A 233 6.45 -13.62 11.77
CA LEU A 233 6.11 -12.45 12.60
C LEU A 233 4.68 -12.52 13.15
N SER A 234 3.70 -13.01 12.37
CA SER A 234 2.33 -13.24 12.87
C SER A 234 2.24 -14.35 13.91
N GLN A 235 3.16 -15.33 13.88
CA GLN A 235 3.26 -16.36 14.93
C GLN A 235 3.92 -15.80 16.21
N ALA A 236 4.92 -14.93 16.08
CA ALA A 236 5.45 -14.21 17.24
C ALA A 236 4.35 -13.37 17.91
N GLU A 237 3.46 -12.76 17.13
CA GLU A 237 2.33 -12.00 17.66
C GLU A 237 1.38 -12.82 18.55
N LEU A 238 1.33 -14.15 18.45
CA LEU A 238 0.53 -14.98 19.37
C LEU A 238 1.05 -14.95 20.82
N PHE A 239 2.31 -14.56 21.03
CA PHE A 239 2.99 -14.61 22.32
C PHE A 239 3.24 -13.23 22.94
N GLY A 240 3.19 -12.16 22.14
CA GLY A 240 3.39 -10.78 22.57
C GLY A 240 3.26 -9.78 21.41
N PRO A 241 3.06 -8.49 21.66
CA PRO A 241 3.10 -7.48 20.59
C PRO A 241 4.50 -7.40 19.98
N LEU A 242 4.59 -7.18 18.65
CA LEU A 242 5.89 -6.99 18.00
C LEU A 242 6.61 -5.75 18.53
N ASP A 243 7.93 -5.90 18.66
CA ASP A 243 8.82 -4.75 18.83
C ASP A 243 8.82 -3.85 17.58
N ALA A 244 9.26 -2.60 17.76
CA ALA A 244 9.18 -1.58 16.71
C ALA A 244 10.02 -1.90 15.47
N GLU A 245 11.11 -2.67 15.61
CA GLU A 245 11.95 -3.08 14.48
C GLU A 245 11.24 -4.17 13.66
N ALA A 246 10.75 -5.22 14.31
CA ALA A 246 10.01 -6.30 13.64
C ALA A 246 8.73 -5.77 12.96
N GLN A 247 7.99 -4.86 13.61
CA GLN A 247 6.83 -4.19 13.01
C GLN A 247 7.21 -3.36 11.77
N SER A 248 8.35 -2.65 11.80
CA SER A 248 8.83 -1.86 10.67
C SER A 248 9.12 -2.76 9.46
N TYR A 249 9.84 -3.86 9.66
CA TYR A 249 10.11 -4.82 8.58
C TYR A 249 8.83 -5.50 8.06
N ALA A 250 7.87 -5.83 8.92
CA ALA A 250 6.57 -6.33 8.49
C ALA A 250 5.81 -5.32 7.61
N ASN A 251 5.88 -4.02 7.94
CA ASN A 251 5.21 -2.97 7.17
C ASN A 251 5.87 -2.78 5.80
N PHE A 252 7.21 -2.70 5.72
CA PHE A 252 7.91 -2.63 4.44
C PHE A 252 7.70 -3.89 3.58
N ALA A 253 7.70 -5.08 4.18
CA ALA A 253 7.40 -6.34 3.50
C ALA A 253 6.00 -6.34 2.85
N ARG A 254 4.99 -5.79 3.53
CA ARG A 254 3.64 -5.62 2.97
C ARG A 254 3.62 -4.60 1.83
N LEU A 255 4.27 -3.44 1.99
CA LEU A 255 4.37 -2.42 0.93
C LEU A 255 5.06 -2.97 -0.32
N PHE A 256 6.15 -3.73 -0.14
CA PHE A 256 6.86 -4.40 -1.24
C PHE A 256 5.95 -5.42 -1.95
N GLY A 257 5.24 -6.27 -1.20
CA GLY A 257 4.29 -7.23 -1.78
C GLY A 257 3.16 -6.56 -2.56
N ILE A 258 2.67 -5.41 -2.10
CA ILE A 258 1.69 -4.60 -2.84
C ILE A 258 2.32 -4.04 -4.13
N GLY A 259 3.54 -3.48 -4.07
CA GLY A 259 4.26 -3.01 -5.26
C GLY A 259 4.46 -4.11 -6.31
N VAL A 260 4.81 -5.33 -5.88
CA VAL A 260 4.92 -6.51 -6.76
C VAL A 260 3.58 -6.84 -7.43
N SER A 261 2.44 -6.64 -6.75
CA SER A 261 1.12 -6.91 -7.34
C SER A 261 0.70 -5.94 -8.45
N PHE A 262 1.36 -4.78 -8.55
CA PHE A 262 1.15 -3.79 -9.62
C PHE A 262 2.22 -3.85 -10.73
N TRP A 263 3.27 -4.65 -10.55
CA TRP A 263 4.35 -4.82 -11.54
C TRP A 263 3.80 -5.26 -12.90
N GLU A 264 4.23 -4.62 -13.99
CA GLU A 264 3.75 -4.85 -15.36
C GLU A 264 2.22 -4.64 -15.58
N VAL A 265 1.49 -4.16 -14.56
CA VAL A 265 0.04 -3.92 -14.59
C VAL A 265 -0.29 -2.43 -14.48
N ASP A 266 0.32 -1.74 -13.52
CA ASP A 266 0.16 -0.30 -13.28
C ASP A 266 1.49 0.26 -12.77
N TRP A 267 2.28 0.83 -13.68
CA TRP A 267 3.59 1.37 -13.36
C TRP A 267 3.53 2.58 -12.39
N SER A 268 2.42 3.34 -12.40
CA SER A 268 2.22 4.45 -11.46
C SER A 268 2.10 3.94 -10.01
N GLN A 269 1.33 2.86 -9.80
CA GLN A 269 1.20 2.24 -8.49
C GLN A 269 2.47 1.48 -8.10
N ALA A 270 3.09 0.76 -9.02
CA ALA A 270 4.37 0.08 -8.77
C ALA A 270 5.44 1.10 -8.30
N ALA A 271 5.61 2.22 -9.02
CA ALA A 271 6.53 3.28 -8.65
C ALA A 271 6.17 3.89 -7.27
N TYR A 272 4.89 4.17 -7.01
CA TYR A 272 4.42 4.69 -5.71
C TYR A 272 4.76 3.76 -4.53
N TYR A 273 4.53 2.45 -4.66
CA TYR A 273 4.80 1.50 -3.58
C TYR A 273 6.30 1.20 -3.43
N PHE A 274 7.04 0.99 -4.53
CA PHE A 274 8.48 0.76 -4.45
C PHE A 274 9.24 2.01 -3.99
N GLY A 275 8.78 3.22 -4.34
CA GLY A 275 9.37 4.47 -3.85
C GLY A 275 9.27 4.66 -2.33
N GLN A 276 8.32 4.01 -1.66
CA GLN A 276 8.23 3.97 -0.20
C GLN A 276 9.15 2.93 0.45
N VAL A 277 9.63 1.92 -0.30
CA VAL A 277 10.47 0.83 0.22
C VAL A 277 11.94 1.04 -0.14
N ALA A 278 12.23 1.36 -1.40
CA ALA A 278 13.56 1.40 -1.99
C ALA A 278 14.56 2.37 -1.31
N PRO A 279 14.15 3.54 -0.76
CA PRO A 279 15.06 4.40 0.00
C PRO A 279 15.51 3.82 1.35
N TYR A 280 14.72 2.91 1.94
CA TYR A 280 14.96 2.36 3.28
C TYR A 280 15.52 0.94 3.23
N LEU A 281 14.98 0.09 2.35
CA LEU A 281 15.38 -1.30 2.15
C LEU A 281 15.67 -1.58 0.66
N PRO A 282 16.71 -0.94 0.07
CA PRO A 282 17.01 -1.07 -1.36
C PRO A 282 17.29 -2.51 -1.82
N ASN A 283 17.68 -3.40 -0.89
CA ASN A 283 18.00 -4.80 -1.13
C ASN A 283 16.88 -5.78 -0.74
N MET A 284 15.67 -5.30 -0.39
CA MET A 284 14.51 -6.17 -0.17
C MET A 284 14.11 -6.83 -1.49
N HIS A 285 13.83 -8.14 -1.47
CA HIS A 285 13.48 -8.95 -2.65
C HIS A 285 12.57 -10.12 -2.26
N ASN A 286 11.88 -10.72 -3.24
CA ASN A 286 10.99 -11.88 -3.06
C ASN A 286 11.56 -13.18 -3.68
N GLY A 287 12.89 -13.33 -3.65
CA GLY A 287 13.59 -14.51 -4.18
C GLY A 287 13.71 -14.61 -5.72
N ASP A 288 13.22 -13.63 -6.47
CA ASP A 288 13.18 -13.59 -7.94
C ASP A 288 14.38 -12.86 -8.58
N ASN A 289 15.40 -12.54 -7.78
CA ASN A 289 16.57 -11.72 -8.13
C ASN A 289 16.31 -10.25 -8.46
N TRP A 290 15.09 -9.73 -8.24
CA TRP A 290 14.79 -8.31 -8.36
C TRP A 290 14.73 -7.64 -6.98
N TYR A 291 15.56 -6.61 -6.79
CA TYR A 291 15.59 -5.83 -5.56
C TYR A 291 14.66 -4.61 -5.62
N ALA A 292 14.18 -4.14 -4.47
CA ALA A 292 13.29 -2.98 -4.35
C ALA A 292 13.83 -1.72 -5.05
N SER A 293 15.15 -1.51 -4.99
CA SER A 293 15.86 -0.43 -5.70
C SER A 293 15.71 -0.51 -7.21
N GLN A 294 15.99 -1.68 -7.79
CA GLN A 294 15.83 -1.94 -9.23
C GLN A 294 14.36 -1.82 -9.65
N ARG A 295 13.45 -2.39 -8.85
CA ARG A 295 12.00 -2.33 -9.12
C ARG A 295 11.47 -0.90 -9.07
N TYR A 296 11.98 -0.03 -8.21
CA TYR A 296 11.59 1.38 -8.20
C TYR A 296 12.07 2.11 -9.46
N THR A 297 13.36 1.96 -9.81
CA THR A 297 13.95 2.53 -11.03
C THR A 297 13.20 2.11 -12.30
N GLU A 298 12.94 0.81 -12.46
CA GLU A 298 12.23 0.25 -13.61
C GLU A 298 10.77 0.74 -13.70
N ALA A 299 10.06 0.76 -12.57
CA ALA A 299 8.68 1.23 -12.53
C ALA A 299 8.57 2.73 -12.86
N LEU A 300 9.54 3.55 -12.42
CA LEU A 300 9.61 4.96 -12.82
C LEU A 300 9.85 5.12 -14.32
N GLN A 301 10.81 4.41 -14.90
CA GLN A 301 11.09 4.48 -16.35
C GLN A 301 9.86 4.12 -17.17
N ASN A 302 9.24 2.97 -16.89
CA ASN A 302 8.05 2.53 -17.62
C ASN A 302 6.83 3.45 -17.39
N TYR A 303 6.73 4.12 -16.23
CA TYR A 303 5.68 5.12 -16.00
C TYR A 303 5.95 6.44 -16.75
N ILE A 304 7.21 6.89 -16.80
CA ILE A 304 7.64 8.02 -17.64
C ILE A 304 7.29 7.74 -19.11
N ASP A 305 7.62 6.54 -19.62
CA ASP A 305 7.32 6.15 -21.01
C ASP A 305 5.82 6.16 -21.31
N GLN A 306 4.98 5.71 -20.36
CA GLN A 306 3.52 5.79 -20.49
C GLN A 306 3.03 7.25 -20.57
N LEU A 307 3.56 8.13 -19.74
CA LEU A 307 3.19 9.56 -19.73
C LEU A 307 3.67 10.27 -21.01
N VAL A 308 4.88 9.96 -21.49
CA VAL A 308 5.42 10.45 -22.76
C VAL A 308 4.57 9.98 -23.95
N ALA A 309 4.19 8.70 -23.98
CA ALA A 309 3.32 8.14 -25.03
C ALA A 309 1.88 8.72 -24.99
N ALA A 310 1.47 9.29 -23.85
CA ALA A 310 0.21 10.01 -23.67
C ALA A 310 0.32 11.53 -23.89
N GLU A 311 1.49 12.04 -24.33
CA GLU A 311 1.81 13.47 -24.49
C GLU A 311 1.73 14.28 -23.18
N GLN A 312 1.76 13.61 -22.02
CA GLN A 312 1.70 14.21 -20.67
C GLN A 312 3.10 14.64 -20.17
N TYR A 313 3.84 15.40 -20.98
CA TYR A 313 5.25 15.71 -20.75
C TYR A 313 5.58 16.34 -19.39
N CYS A 314 4.73 17.23 -18.86
CA CYS A 314 4.95 17.84 -17.55
C CYS A 314 4.68 16.89 -16.36
N GLU A 315 3.88 15.84 -16.56
CA GLU A 315 3.74 14.77 -15.56
C GLU A 315 4.95 13.83 -15.64
N ALA A 316 5.40 13.52 -16.86
CA ALA A 316 6.63 12.75 -17.09
C ALA A 316 7.87 13.44 -16.50
N GLN A 317 7.98 14.78 -16.62
CA GLN A 317 9.04 15.59 -16.02
C GLN A 317 9.14 15.34 -14.51
N ALA A 318 8.03 15.43 -13.78
CA ALA A 318 8.02 15.21 -12.33
C ALA A 318 8.43 13.77 -11.94
N GLN A 319 8.15 12.77 -12.77
CA GLN A 319 8.62 11.41 -12.55
C GLN A 319 10.11 11.23 -12.90
N MET A 320 10.59 11.92 -13.94
CA MET A 320 12.01 11.94 -14.32
C MET A 320 12.87 12.64 -13.25
N GLU A 321 12.40 13.76 -12.70
CA GLU A 321 13.04 14.41 -11.54
C GLU A 321 13.16 13.44 -10.35
N ALA A 322 12.10 12.68 -10.06
CA ALA A 322 12.12 11.66 -8.99
C ALA A 322 13.08 10.51 -9.29
N LEU A 323 13.18 10.07 -10.56
CA LEU A 323 14.11 9.05 -11.02
C LEU A 323 15.57 9.50 -10.87
N VAL A 324 15.92 10.68 -11.38
CA VAL A 324 17.29 11.22 -11.34
C VAL A 324 17.71 11.59 -9.92
N ALA A 325 16.77 12.05 -9.08
CA ALA A 325 17.02 12.28 -7.64
C ALA A 325 17.27 10.97 -6.86
N TYR A 326 16.67 9.85 -7.29
CA TYR A 326 16.90 8.53 -6.69
C TYR A 326 18.18 7.85 -7.23
N ASN A 327 18.38 7.92 -8.55
CA ASN A 327 19.47 7.30 -9.28
C ASN A 327 20.01 8.25 -10.36
N ALA A 328 21.06 9.00 -10.01
CA ALA A 328 21.73 9.95 -10.90
C ALA A 328 22.64 9.26 -11.93
N ASP A 329 22.07 8.38 -12.75
CA ASP A 329 22.75 7.78 -13.90
C ASP A 329 22.80 8.79 -15.07
N PRO A 330 23.98 9.17 -15.58
CA PRO A 330 24.10 10.09 -16.72
C PRO A 330 23.35 9.63 -17.98
N LEU A 331 23.01 8.34 -18.10
CA LEU A 331 22.22 7.82 -19.21
C LEU A 331 20.79 8.41 -19.26
N PHE A 332 20.28 8.99 -18.18
CA PHE A 332 18.96 9.64 -18.16
C PHE A 332 19.00 11.11 -18.62
N GLU A 333 20.16 11.78 -18.63
CA GLU A 333 20.27 13.21 -18.95
C GLU A 333 19.66 13.59 -20.32
N PRO A 334 19.87 12.85 -21.43
CA PRO A 334 19.30 13.23 -22.73
C PRO A 334 17.77 13.14 -22.74
N THR A 335 17.21 12.09 -22.14
CA THR A 335 15.76 11.90 -22.02
C THR A 335 15.13 12.95 -21.11
N GLN A 336 15.81 13.33 -20.02
CA GLN A 336 15.37 14.39 -19.14
C GLN A 336 15.26 15.73 -19.88
N VAL A 337 16.33 16.17 -20.56
CA VAL A 337 16.35 17.44 -21.30
C VAL A 337 15.27 17.47 -22.40
N TRP A 338 15.03 16.35 -23.08
CA TRP A 338 13.97 16.25 -24.07
C TRP A 338 12.56 16.37 -23.47
N ILE A 339 12.29 15.69 -22.35
CA ILE A 339 11.02 15.81 -21.61
C ILE A 339 10.82 17.25 -21.11
N ASP A 340 11.88 17.89 -20.59
CA ASP A 340 11.85 19.28 -20.10
C ASP A 340 11.46 20.24 -21.23
N ASN A 341 12.10 20.15 -22.40
CA ASN A 341 11.76 20.95 -23.58
C ASN A 341 10.31 20.77 -24.01
N LYS A 342 9.82 19.51 -24.10
CA LYS A 342 8.43 19.22 -24.47
C LYS A 342 7.41 19.70 -23.43
N CYS A 343 7.72 19.65 -22.14
CA CYS A 343 6.87 20.26 -21.11
C CYS A 343 6.82 21.79 -21.23
N GLU A 344 7.95 22.45 -21.51
CA GLU A 344 8.01 23.89 -21.71
C GLU A 344 7.38 24.38 -23.03
N GLY A 345 7.01 23.45 -23.93
CA GLY A 345 6.47 23.78 -25.26
C GLY A 345 7.54 24.32 -26.22
N ARG A 346 8.80 23.90 -26.03
CA ARG A 346 9.86 24.06 -27.02
C ARG A 346 9.83 22.83 -27.93
N ASP A 347 9.67 23.07 -29.23
CA ASP A 347 9.89 22.04 -30.23
C ASP A 347 11.34 22.06 -30.70
N ASP A 348 11.85 20.89 -31.07
CA ASP A 348 13.24 20.70 -31.51
C ASP A 348 13.48 21.26 -32.94
N ASP A 349 12.46 21.91 -33.51
CA ASP A 349 12.47 22.57 -34.83
C ASP A 349 13.18 23.95 -34.81
N ASP A 350 13.62 24.43 -33.64
CA ASP A 350 14.50 25.62 -33.49
C ASP A 350 16.01 25.23 -33.52
N GLU A 351 16.39 24.10 -34.13
CA GLU A 351 17.76 23.94 -34.65
C GLU A 351 17.94 24.90 -35.83
N ASP A 352 18.57 26.07 -35.54
CA ASP A 352 18.95 27.08 -36.53
C ASP A 352 19.63 26.42 -37.76
N GLU A 353 19.14 26.75 -38.96
CA GLU A 353 19.77 26.43 -40.25
C GLU A 353 21.10 27.22 -40.44
N ASP A 354 22.06 27.04 -39.53
CA ASP A 354 23.44 27.50 -39.72
C ASP A 354 24.20 26.43 -40.52
N ASP A 355 24.23 26.63 -41.84
CA ASP A 355 25.09 25.92 -42.79
C ASP A 355 26.58 25.94 -42.34
N ASP A 356 27.09 24.84 -41.77
CA ASP A 356 28.55 24.57 -41.80
C ASP A 356 28.87 23.07 -41.99
N GLU A 357 29.94 22.80 -42.73
CA GLU A 357 30.16 21.51 -43.40
C GLU A 357 30.69 20.41 -42.46
N GLY A 358 29.78 19.53 -42.01
CA GLY A 358 29.96 18.08 -41.80
C GLY A 358 31.24 17.49 -41.17
N ASP A 359 31.05 16.79 -40.04
CA ASP A 359 31.53 15.40 -39.91
C ASP A 359 30.47 14.55 -39.15
N SER A 360 30.42 13.25 -39.43
CA SER A 360 29.26 12.40 -39.06
C SER A 360 29.35 11.84 -37.64
N ALA A 361 28.29 12.03 -36.85
CA ALA A 361 28.02 11.25 -35.64
C ALA A 361 26.93 10.20 -35.93
N GLU A 362 27.29 8.93 -35.88
CA GLU A 362 26.45 7.80 -36.30
C GLU A 362 25.43 7.40 -35.20
N THR A 363 24.16 7.27 -35.58
CA THR A 363 23.06 6.86 -34.68
C THR A 363 23.20 5.39 -34.25
N PRO A 364 23.05 5.04 -32.96
CA PRO A 364 23.01 3.64 -32.54
C PRO A 364 21.68 2.97 -32.96
N GLN A 365 21.77 1.94 -33.81
CA GLN A 365 20.66 1.01 -34.06
C GLN A 365 20.44 0.06 -32.85
N PRO A 366 19.25 -0.56 -32.69
CA PRO A 366 18.95 -1.39 -31.53
C PRO A 366 19.71 -2.72 -31.55
N SER A 367 20.08 -3.20 -30.36
CA SER A 367 20.82 -4.45 -30.16
C SER A 367 19.88 -5.65 -30.21
N ASP A 368 19.88 -6.39 -31.33
CA ASP A 368 19.16 -7.66 -31.47
C ASP A 368 19.90 -8.79 -30.72
N GLY A 369 19.13 -9.65 -30.05
CA GLY A 369 19.66 -10.62 -29.09
C GLY A 369 20.44 -11.78 -29.72
N SER A 370 21.56 -12.16 -29.09
CA SER A 370 22.33 -13.36 -29.46
C SER A 370 21.89 -14.59 -28.64
N ALA A 371 21.57 -15.68 -29.33
CA ALA A 371 21.09 -16.94 -28.75
C ALA A 371 22.26 -17.79 -28.15
N PRO A 372 21.99 -18.85 -27.37
CA PRO A 372 22.94 -19.38 -26.40
C PRO A 372 24.03 -20.30 -26.98
N THR A 373 25.18 -20.35 -26.30
CA THR A 373 26.23 -21.36 -26.54
C THR A 373 26.04 -22.56 -25.60
N GLU A 374 25.77 -23.74 -26.16
CA GLU A 374 25.80 -24.99 -25.39
C GLU A 374 27.24 -25.43 -25.05
N THR A 375 27.41 -26.08 -23.89
CA THR A 375 28.66 -26.72 -23.47
C THR A 375 28.53 -28.25 -23.59
N PRO A 376 29.43 -28.96 -24.28
CA PRO A 376 29.45 -30.43 -24.28
C PRO A 376 30.35 -30.99 -23.14
N SER A 377 29.79 -31.89 -22.33
CA SER A 377 30.56 -32.89 -21.55
C SER A 377 31.00 -34.05 -22.48
N PRO A 378 31.99 -34.89 -22.13
CA PRO A 378 32.12 -35.59 -20.85
C PRO A 378 33.11 -34.94 -19.88
#